data_AF-A0A8X6HXA9-F1
#
_entry.id   AF-A0A8X6HXA9-F1
#
_cell.length_a   1.000
_cell.length_b   1.000
_cell.length_c   1.000
_cell.angle_alpha   90.00
_cell.angle_beta   90.00
_cell.angle_gamma   90.00
#
_symmetry.space_group_name_H-M   'P 1'
#
loop_
_entity.id
_entity.type
_entity.pdbx_description
1 polymer ?
#
loop_
_entity_poly.entity_id
_entity_poly.type
_entity_poly.pdbx_seq_one_letter_code
_entity_poly.pdbx_strand_id
1 'polypeptide(L)'
;MFPVRHFSYAFPQRANAHRVSKIQIISAFDKLLHVKFSETLSNVKSFEKANNLRVNVFGYADNLVYPMYIGKPNQREVNLFFFDDHYFRIRNFNRLLRQKTNENHFCVNCLSSFTRKTTLELHQQLCLHNKPQRLSMPSDLSLKFKNFNKCVEHRYVTYARLRMSALENSTTHPDQNRSFTSPIEKHIPVSFAFVVIDN
;
A
#
# COMPACT_ATOMS: atom_id res chain seq x y z
N MET A 1 -38.01 -9.12 23.88
CA MET A 1 -38.12 -10.43 23.20
C MET A 1 -38.76 -10.16 21.84
N PHE A 2 -37.96 -9.91 20.81
CA PHE A 2 -38.43 -9.57 19.46
C PHE A 2 -37.97 -10.63 18.45
N PRO A 3 -38.79 -11.02 17.46
CA PRO A 3 -38.69 -12.32 16.82
C PRO A 3 -37.96 -12.26 15.47
N VAL A 4 -36.93 -13.11 15.32
CA VAL A 4 -36.56 -14.01 14.19
C VAL A 4 -36.58 -13.51 12.73
N ARG A 5 -36.97 -12.28 12.39
CA ARG A 5 -37.12 -11.84 10.97
C ARG A 5 -35.93 -11.13 10.33
N HIS A 6 -34.77 -11.02 11.00
CA HIS A 6 -33.58 -10.39 10.40
C HIS A 6 -32.62 -11.38 9.70
N PHE A 7 -32.88 -12.70 9.77
CA PHE A 7 -31.86 -13.71 9.43
C PHE A 7 -31.79 -14.14 7.96
N SER A 8 -32.63 -13.60 7.07
CA SER A 8 -32.55 -13.89 5.63
C SER A 8 -31.51 -13.03 4.88
N TYR A 9 -31.00 -11.97 5.52
CA TYR A 9 -30.10 -11.00 4.87
C TYR A 9 -28.61 -11.40 4.87
N ALA A 10 -28.19 -12.45 5.56
CA ALA A 10 -26.80 -12.91 5.51
C ALA A 10 -26.48 -13.67 4.20
N PHE A 11 -27.48 -14.30 3.58
CA PHE A 11 -27.38 -15.08 2.35
C PHE A 11 -28.71 -15.08 1.54
N PRO A 12 -28.98 -14.11 0.64
CA PRO A 12 -30.03 -14.30 -0.36
C PRO A 12 -29.57 -15.40 -1.31
N GLN A 13 -30.12 -16.60 -1.11
CA GLN A 13 -29.78 -17.79 -1.86
C GLN A 13 -30.47 -17.75 -3.22
N ARG A 14 -29.68 -17.83 -4.30
CA ARG A 14 -30.22 -17.94 -5.67
C ARG A 14 -30.58 -19.40 -6.04
N ALA A 15 -29.95 -20.40 -5.41
CA ALA A 15 -30.27 -21.84 -5.57
C ALA A 15 -29.56 -22.73 -4.51
N ASN A 16 -30.13 -23.93 -4.25
CA ASN A 16 -29.52 -25.04 -3.48
C ASN A 16 -29.14 -24.73 -2.01
N ALA A 17 -30.09 -24.16 -1.28
CA ALA A 17 -30.06 -23.86 0.15
C ALA A 17 -29.73 -25.08 1.05
N HIS A 18 -30.16 -26.26 0.62
CA HIS A 18 -30.23 -27.49 1.42
C HIS A 18 -28.90 -28.26 1.51
N ARG A 19 -27.81 -27.80 0.86
CA ARG A 19 -26.52 -28.52 0.93
C ARG A 19 -25.86 -28.34 2.30
N VAL A 20 -25.67 -29.46 3.00
CA VAL A 20 -25.14 -29.58 4.38
C VAL A 20 -23.84 -28.79 4.62
N SER A 21 -22.91 -28.78 3.65
CA SER A 21 -21.64 -28.06 3.77
C SER A 21 -21.77 -26.54 3.81
N LYS A 22 -22.84 -25.97 3.24
CA LYS A 22 -23.10 -24.51 3.26
C LYS A 22 -23.79 -24.08 4.55
N ILE A 23 -24.63 -24.94 5.12
CA ILE A 23 -25.35 -24.69 6.38
C ILE A 23 -24.38 -24.56 7.55
N GLN A 24 -23.30 -25.34 7.58
CA GLN A 24 -22.28 -25.28 8.63
C GLN A 24 -21.53 -23.93 8.69
N ILE A 25 -21.24 -23.33 7.54
CA ILE A 25 -20.57 -22.02 7.49
C ILE A 25 -21.52 -20.93 7.97
N ILE A 26 -22.79 -20.99 7.57
CA ILE A 26 -23.83 -20.05 8.01
C ILE A 26 -23.99 -20.12 9.52
N SER A 27 -24.12 -21.33 10.10
CA SER A 27 -24.32 -21.51 11.54
C SER A 27 -23.09 -21.17 12.38
N ALA A 28 -21.87 -21.44 11.90
CA ALA A 28 -20.63 -21.02 12.55
C ALA A 28 -20.49 -19.49 12.56
N PHE A 29 -20.91 -18.84 11.46
CA PHE A 29 -20.93 -17.38 11.33
C PHE A 29 -22.01 -16.73 12.21
N ASP A 30 -23.16 -17.38 12.33
CA ASP A 30 -24.25 -16.95 13.20
C ASP A 30 -23.83 -17.02 14.67
N LYS A 31 -23.14 -18.10 15.08
CA LYS A 31 -22.49 -18.16 16.40
C LYS A 31 -21.45 -17.04 16.59
N LEU A 32 -20.70 -16.69 15.54
CA LEU A 32 -19.68 -15.64 15.60
C LEU A 32 -20.27 -14.22 15.70
N LEU A 33 -21.44 -13.97 15.10
CA LEU A 33 -22.18 -12.71 15.22
C LEU A 33 -22.87 -12.56 16.59
N HIS A 34 -23.32 -13.67 17.20
CA HIS A 34 -23.98 -13.66 18.51
C HIS A 34 -23.01 -13.60 19.69
N VAL A 35 -21.78 -14.10 19.54
CA VAL A 35 -20.70 -13.82 20.49
C VAL A 35 -20.31 -12.37 20.27
N LYS A 36 -20.62 -11.48 21.23
CA LYS A 36 -20.14 -10.10 21.23
C LYS A 36 -18.66 -10.12 20.91
N PHE A 37 -18.31 -9.79 19.68
CA PHE A 37 -16.95 -9.70 19.22
C PHE A 37 -16.43 -8.33 19.68
N SER A 38 -16.58 -8.05 20.98
CA SER A 38 -16.06 -6.85 21.59
C SER A 38 -14.54 -7.01 21.61
N GLU A 39 -13.92 -6.27 20.70
CA GLU A 39 -12.62 -5.63 20.87
C GLU A 39 -11.34 -6.40 20.57
N THR A 40 -11.30 -7.71 20.29
CA THR A 40 -9.97 -8.37 20.07
C THR A 40 -9.82 -9.18 18.78
N LEU A 41 -8.89 -8.72 17.91
CA LEU A 41 -8.36 -9.47 16.75
C LEU A 41 -7.83 -10.87 17.12
N SER A 42 -7.51 -11.11 18.40
CA SER A 42 -7.13 -12.42 18.94
C SER A 42 -8.22 -13.47 18.75
N ASN A 43 -9.50 -13.10 18.87
CA ASN A 43 -10.62 -14.03 18.68
C ASN A 43 -10.76 -14.45 17.21
N VAL A 44 -10.35 -13.58 16.27
CA VAL A 44 -10.39 -13.88 14.83
C VAL A 44 -9.44 -15.02 14.51
N LYS A 45 -8.22 -15.01 15.08
CA LYS A 45 -7.23 -16.07 14.88
C LYS A 45 -7.72 -17.43 15.40
N SER A 46 -8.34 -17.44 16.58
CA SER A 46 -8.91 -18.66 17.16
C SER A 46 -10.04 -19.22 16.28
N PHE A 47 -10.91 -18.34 15.76
CA PHE A 47 -11.98 -18.74 14.85
C PHE A 47 -11.45 -19.27 13.51
N GLU A 48 -10.45 -18.59 12.94
CA GLU A 48 -9.74 -18.99 11.70
C GLU A 48 -9.25 -20.45 11.82
N LYS A 49 -8.58 -20.75 12.94
CA LYS A 49 -8.05 -22.09 13.24
C LYS A 49 -9.15 -23.13 13.48
N ALA A 50 -10.19 -22.78 14.24
CA ALA A 50 -11.27 -23.71 14.59
C ALA A 50 -12.10 -24.16 13.38
N ASN A 51 -12.22 -23.31 12.35
CA ASN A 51 -13.08 -23.57 11.20
C ASN A 51 -12.32 -23.83 9.90
N ASN A 52 -10.97 -23.86 9.96
CA ASN A 52 -10.09 -24.07 8.81
C ASN A 52 -10.48 -23.20 7.59
N LEU A 53 -10.55 -21.89 7.81
CA LEU A 53 -10.89 -20.89 6.79
C LEU A 53 -9.97 -19.69 6.95
N ARG A 54 -9.75 -18.91 5.90
CA ARG A 54 -9.05 -17.63 5.92
C ARG A 54 -10.04 -16.52 6.26
N VAL A 55 -9.80 -15.76 7.33
CA VAL A 55 -10.58 -14.55 7.64
C VAL A 55 -9.80 -13.31 7.24
N ASN A 56 -10.43 -12.41 6.50
CA ASN A 56 -9.90 -11.06 6.27
C ASN A 56 -10.86 -10.04 6.89
N VAL A 57 -10.35 -9.10 7.66
CA VAL A 57 -11.12 -8.03 8.30
C VAL A 57 -10.66 -6.69 7.75
N PHE A 58 -11.62 -5.89 7.30
CA PHE A 58 -11.41 -4.55 6.78
C PHE A 58 -12.16 -3.54 7.65
N GLY A 59 -11.50 -2.46 8.05
CA GLY A 59 -12.09 -1.35 8.78
C GLY A 59 -12.38 -0.17 7.87
N TYR A 60 -12.97 0.87 8.43
CA TYR A 60 -13.27 2.12 7.76
C TYR A 60 -12.93 3.32 8.65
N ALA A 61 -12.05 4.18 8.17
CA ALA A 61 -11.63 5.40 8.85
C ALA A 61 -11.26 6.44 7.80
N ASP A 62 -11.48 7.72 8.08
CA ASP A 62 -11.14 8.84 7.19
C ASP A 62 -11.71 8.68 5.77
N ASN A 63 -12.94 8.17 5.67
CA ASN A 63 -13.61 7.82 4.43
C ASN A 63 -12.92 6.75 3.56
N LEU A 64 -11.97 6.00 4.13
CA LEU A 64 -11.19 4.98 3.44
C LEU A 64 -11.32 3.62 4.11
N VAL A 65 -11.48 2.58 3.28
CA VAL A 65 -11.40 1.19 3.74
C VAL A 65 -9.93 0.82 3.95
N TYR A 66 -9.58 0.16 5.06
CA TYR A 66 -8.22 -0.31 5.31
C TYR A 66 -8.21 -1.74 5.83
N PRO A 67 -7.15 -2.53 5.55
CA PRO A 67 -7.05 -3.89 6.07
C PRO A 67 -6.67 -3.85 7.56
N MET A 68 -7.47 -4.48 8.42
CA MET A 68 -7.18 -4.61 9.86
C MET A 68 -6.50 -5.94 10.17
N TYR A 69 -6.91 -7.01 9.48
CA TYR A 69 -6.38 -8.35 9.65
C TYR A 69 -6.50 -9.12 8.35
N ILE A 70 -5.42 -9.75 7.91
CA ILE A 70 -5.40 -10.63 6.74
C ILE A 70 -4.94 -12.00 7.20
N GLY A 71 -5.85 -12.97 7.12
CA GLY A 71 -5.60 -14.36 7.49
C GLY A 71 -4.67 -15.06 6.53
N LYS A 72 -4.16 -16.22 6.95
CA LYS A 72 -3.22 -17.00 6.15
C LYS A 72 -3.91 -17.60 4.92
N PRO A 73 -3.17 -17.86 3.82
CA PRO A 73 -3.73 -18.52 2.65
C PRO A 73 -4.41 -19.83 3.03
N ASN A 74 -5.67 -19.99 2.62
CA ASN A 74 -6.46 -21.20 2.83
C ASN A 74 -7.43 -21.37 1.64
N GLN A 75 -7.93 -22.59 1.42
CA GLN A 75 -8.86 -22.90 0.32
C GLN A 75 -10.20 -22.16 0.44
N ARG A 76 -10.62 -21.85 1.67
CA ARG A 76 -11.87 -21.13 1.96
C ARG A 76 -11.54 -19.77 2.53
N GLU A 77 -12.14 -18.72 1.99
CA GLU A 77 -11.96 -17.35 2.49
C GLU A 77 -13.28 -16.67 2.84
N VAL A 78 -13.23 -15.83 3.86
CA VAL A 78 -14.33 -14.97 4.29
C VAL A 78 -13.81 -13.56 4.52
N ASN A 79 -14.44 -12.61 3.86
CA ASN A 79 -14.13 -11.18 3.98
C ASN A 79 -15.17 -10.52 4.88
N LEU A 80 -14.69 -9.83 5.91
CA LEU A 80 -15.47 -9.13 6.92
C LEU A 80 -15.19 -7.64 6.87
N PHE A 81 -16.23 -6.85 7.08
CA PHE A 81 -16.15 -5.41 7.25
C PHE A 81 -16.49 -5.10 8.71
N PHE A 82 -15.62 -4.39 9.40
CA PHE A 82 -15.81 -3.99 10.79
C PHE A 82 -16.17 -2.51 10.82
N PHE A 83 -17.34 -2.19 11.38
CA PHE A 83 -17.86 -0.84 11.49
C PHE A 83 -18.79 -0.74 12.69
N ASP A 84 -18.65 0.31 13.51
CA ASP A 84 -19.43 0.55 14.73
C ASP A 84 -19.53 -0.69 15.64
N ASP A 85 -18.41 -1.34 15.95
CA ASP A 85 -18.34 -2.56 16.79
C ASP A 85 -19.10 -3.79 16.25
N HIS A 86 -19.51 -3.75 14.98
CA HIS A 86 -20.21 -4.85 14.31
C HIS A 86 -19.44 -5.37 13.11
N TYR A 87 -19.48 -6.69 12.93
CA TYR A 87 -18.93 -7.37 11.76
C TYR A 87 -20.01 -7.60 10.71
N PHE A 88 -19.74 -7.16 9.48
CA PHE A 88 -20.57 -7.37 8.31
C PHE A 88 -19.85 -8.25 7.30
N ARG A 89 -20.59 -9.11 6.59
CA ARG A 89 -19.99 -9.94 5.55
C ARG A 89 -19.86 -9.20 4.23
N ILE A 90 -18.66 -9.17 3.68
CA ILE A 90 -18.40 -8.65 2.33
C ILE A 90 -18.64 -9.76 1.32
N ARG A 91 -19.76 -9.68 0.58
CA ARG A 91 -20.10 -10.67 -0.46
C ARG A 91 -19.27 -10.54 -1.73
N ASN A 92 -18.87 -9.32 -2.06
CA ASN A 92 -18.06 -9.03 -3.23
C ASN A 92 -17.03 -7.96 -2.84
N PHE A 93 -15.79 -8.41 -2.61
CA PHE A 93 -14.69 -7.56 -2.18
C PHE A 93 -14.36 -6.48 -3.20
N ASN A 94 -14.28 -6.84 -4.49
CA ASN A 94 -13.98 -5.88 -5.55
C ASN A 94 -15.06 -4.81 -5.65
N ARG A 95 -16.35 -5.16 -5.49
CA ARG A 95 -17.45 -4.19 -5.53
C ARG A 95 -17.41 -3.18 -4.38
N LEU A 96 -16.92 -3.58 -3.21
CA LEU A 96 -16.76 -2.67 -2.07
C LEU A 96 -15.74 -1.56 -2.36
N LEU A 97 -14.65 -1.91 -3.06
CA LEU A 97 -13.55 -1.00 -3.36
C LEU A 97 -13.67 -0.29 -4.70
N ARG A 98 -14.53 -0.82 -5.60
CA ARG A 98 -14.70 -0.30 -6.95
C ARG A 98 -15.25 1.12 -6.91
N GLN A 99 -14.44 2.04 -7.39
CA GLN A 99 -14.83 3.42 -7.67
C GLN A 99 -15.25 3.56 -9.15
N LYS A 100 -15.34 4.80 -9.66
CA LYS A 100 -15.68 5.11 -11.08
C LYS A 100 -14.55 4.75 -12.07
N THR A 101 -13.73 3.74 -11.78
CA THR A 101 -12.62 3.29 -12.64
C THR A 101 -12.95 1.95 -13.31
N ASN A 102 -12.16 1.59 -14.34
CA ASN A 102 -12.27 0.31 -15.05
C ASN A 102 -11.62 -0.87 -14.31
N GLU A 103 -11.08 -0.63 -13.11
CA GLU A 103 -10.36 -1.63 -12.34
C GLU A 103 -11.34 -2.48 -11.53
N ASN A 104 -11.22 -3.80 -11.68
CA ASN A 104 -12.18 -4.76 -11.12
C ASN A 104 -11.53 -5.78 -10.19
N HIS A 105 -10.21 -5.70 -10.00
CA HIS A 105 -9.45 -6.64 -9.19
C HIS A 105 -8.66 -5.87 -8.14
N PHE A 106 -8.83 -6.22 -6.87
CA PHE A 106 -8.17 -5.53 -5.77
C PHE A 106 -7.35 -6.50 -4.93
N CYS A 107 -6.17 -6.06 -4.51
CA CYS A 107 -5.35 -6.82 -3.58
C CYS A 107 -5.93 -6.74 -2.17
N VAL A 108 -6.17 -7.89 -1.54
CA VAL A 108 -6.66 -7.93 -0.15
C VAL A 108 -5.66 -7.36 0.87
N ASN A 109 -4.36 -7.36 0.57
CA ASN A 109 -3.33 -6.92 1.52
C ASN A 109 -3.07 -5.41 1.48
N CYS A 110 -3.01 -4.84 0.28
CA CYS A 110 -2.68 -3.41 0.09
C CYS A 110 -3.82 -2.54 -0.45
N LEU A 111 -4.93 -3.17 -0.85
CA LEU A 111 -6.10 -2.53 -1.47
C LEU A 111 -5.82 -1.83 -2.81
N SER A 112 -4.65 -2.06 -3.42
CA SER A 112 -4.33 -1.59 -4.76
C SER A 112 -5.24 -2.26 -5.80
N SER A 113 -5.62 -1.49 -6.80
CA SER A 113 -6.46 -1.89 -7.90
C SER A 113 -5.64 -2.37 -9.10
N PHE A 114 -6.23 -3.28 -9.87
CA PHE A 114 -5.64 -3.92 -11.04
C PHE A 114 -6.70 -4.13 -12.11
N THR A 115 -6.32 -3.93 -13.36
CA THR A 115 -7.20 -4.14 -14.52
C THR A 115 -7.32 -5.62 -14.88
N ARG A 116 -6.26 -6.40 -14.71
CA ARG A 116 -6.20 -7.82 -15.06
C ARG A 116 -6.00 -8.69 -13.82
N LYS A 117 -6.61 -9.88 -13.82
CA LYS A 117 -6.44 -10.86 -12.73
C LYS A 117 -5.00 -11.38 -12.63
N THR A 118 -4.34 -11.62 -13.76
CA THR A 118 -2.97 -12.12 -13.81
C THR A 118 -1.97 -11.16 -13.15
N THR A 119 -2.13 -9.85 -13.37
CA THR A 119 -1.29 -8.83 -12.73
C THR A 119 -1.52 -8.76 -11.22
N LEU A 120 -2.76 -8.97 -10.77
CA LEU A 120 -3.06 -9.07 -9.34
C LEU A 120 -2.39 -10.31 -8.72
N GLU A 121 -2.45 -11.46 -9.38
CA GLU A 121 -1.86 -12.71 -8.89
C GLU A 121 -0.33 -12.58 -8.75
N LEU A 122 0.35 -12.03 -9.76
CA LEU A 122 1.79 -11.74 -9.69
C LEU A 122 2.12 -10.76 -8.55
N HIS A 123 1.32 -9.71 -8.39
CA HIS A 123 1.49 -8.76 -7.29
C HIS A 123 1.34 -9.42 -5.92
N GLN A 124 0.34 -10.30 -5.75
CA GLN A 124 0.04 -10.98 -4.49
C GLN A 124 1.17 -11.92 -4.05
N GLN A 125 1.92 -12.52 -4.98
CA GLN A 125 3.09 -13.34 -4.67
C GLN A 125 4.13 -12.59 -3.84
N LEU A 126 4.27 -11.28 -4.03
CA LEU A 126 5.21 -10.46 -3.24
C LEU A 126 4.49 -9.73 -2.11
N CYS A 127 3.33 -9.15 -2.40
CA CYS A 127 2.62 -8.27 -1.48
C CYS A 127 2.16 -8.98 -0.20
N LEU A 128 1.70 -10.23 -0.28
CA LEU A 128 1.17 -10.97 0.88
C LEU A 128 2.24 -11.32 1.94
N HIS A 129 3.53 -11.22 1.60
CA HIS A 129 4.62 -11.39 2.57
C HIS A 129 4.81 -10.16 3.47
N ASN A 130 4.28 -9.01 3.05
CA ASN A 130 4.38 -7.76 3.79
C ASN A 130 3.19 -7.58 4.74
N LYS A 131 3.36 -6.70 5.74
CA LYS A 131 2.26 -6.32 6.63
C LYS A 131 1.11 -5.70 5.82
N PRO A 132 -0.16 -6.01 6.15
CA PRO A 132 -1.31 -5.39 5.50
C PRO A 132 -1.33 -3.88 5.72
N GLN A 133 -1.48 -3.12 4.64
CA GLN A 133 -1.50 -1.67 4.70
C GLN A 133 -2.13 -1.08 3.44
N ARG A 134 -3.08 -0.14 3.59
CA ARG A 134 -3.59 0.62 2.45
C ARG A 134 -2.48 1.52 1.90
N LEU A 135 -2.18 1.39 0.60
CA LEU A 135 -1.31 2.34 -0.09
C LEU A 135 -2.07 3.64 -0.37
N SER A 136 -1.48 4.78 -0.03
CA SER A 136 -1.95 6.10 -0.43
C SER A 136 -0.82 6.83 -1.12
N MET A 137 -1.12 7.45 -2.26
CA MET A 137 -0.16 8.33 -2.92
C MET A 137 -0.24 9.70 -2.25
N PRO A 138 0.91 10.36 -1.97
CA PRO A 138 0.91 11.72 -1.49
C PRO A 138 0.26 12.65 -2.52
N SER A 139 -0.41 13.69 -2.03
CA SER A 139 -1.03 14.72 -2.87
C SER A 139 0.02 15.56 -3.61
N ASP A 140 1.21 15.71 -3.02
CA ASP A 140 2.32 16.44 -3.61
C ASP A 140 2.98 15.60 -4.71
N LEU A 141 2.91 16.09 -5.94
CA LEU A 141 3.54 15.47 -7.12
C LEU A 141 5.07 15.60 -7.12
N SER A 142 5.63 16.49 -6.28
CA SER A 142 7.08 16.68 -6.16
C SER A 142 7.60 16.00 -4.89
N LEU A 143 8.25 14.85 -5.05
CA LEU A 143 9.01 14.21 -4.00
C LEU A 143 10.46 14.71 -4.04
N LYS A 144 10.93 15.35 -2.97
CA LYS A 144 12.35 15.68 -2.79
C LYS A 144 12.95 14.75 -1.75
N PHE A 145 13.92 13.95 -2.17
CA PHE A 145 14.70 13.16 -1.23
C PHE A 145 15.61 14.10 -0.44
N LYS A 146 15.49 14.11 0.89
CA LYS A 146 16.28 14.98 1.78
C LYS A 146 17.42 14.24 2.48
N ASN A 147 17.31 12.93 2.62
CA ASN A 147 18.20 12.13 3.45
C ASN A 147 19.28 11.45 2.61
N PHE A 148 20.04 12.23 1.83
CA PHE A 148 21.15 11.71 1.00
C PHE A 148 22.18 10.92 1.81
N ASN A 149 22.34 11.26 3.10
CA ASN A 149 23.17 10.52 4.05
C ASN A 149 22.63 9.13 4.44
N LYS A 150 21.38 8.79 4.09
CA LYS A 150 20.76 7.47 4.30
C LYS A 150 20.68 6.66 3.01
N CYS A 151 21.23 7.17 1.90
CA CYS A 151 21.40 6.35 0.71
C CYS A 151 22.35 5.18 1.03
N VAL A 152 22.02 4.00 0.52
CA VAL A 152 22.95 2.88 0.51
C VAL A 152 24.16 3.28 -0.34
N GLU A 153 25.36 2.94 0.12
CA GLU A 153 26.57 3.15 -0.68
C GLU A 153 26.40 2.47 -2.04
N HIS A 154 26.63 3.25 -3.09
CA HIS A 154 26.52 2.73 -4.44
C HIS A 154 27.77 1.90 -4.72
N ARG A 155 27.56 0.73 -5.33
CA ARG A 155 28.65 -0.18 -5.71
C ARG A 155 29.76 0.51 -6.48
N TYR A 156 29.40 1.44 -7.37
CA TYR A 156 30.36 2.21 -8.14
C TYR A 156 30.33 3.68 -7.74
N VAL A 157 31.49 4.23 -7.38
CA VAL A 157 31.66 5.66 -7.09
C VAL A 157 32.62 6.27 -8.10
N THR A 158 32.22 7.37 -8.73
CA THR A 158 33.06 8.10 -9.68
C THR A 158 33.59 9.37 -9.05
N TYR A 159 34.91 9.47 -8.90
CA TYR A 159 35.58 10.70 -8.47
C TYR A 159 36.12 11.41 -9.69
N ALA A 160 35.69 12.65 -9.93
CA ALA A 160 36.19 13.47 -11.02
C ALA A 160 37.01 14.64 -10.46
N ARG A 161 38.22 14.82 -11.00
CA ARG A 161 39.06 15.99 -10.75
C ARG A 161 39.16 16.80 -12.03
N LEU A 162 38.79 18.07 -11.94
CA LEU A 162 38.96 19.03 -13.01
C LEU A 162 40.26 19.81 -12.78
N ARG A 163 41.07 19.96 -13.84
CA ARG A 163 42.19 20.88 -13.87
C ARG A 163 41.77 22.14 -14.61
N MET A 164 41.82 23.26 -13.89
CA MET A 164 41.42 24.57 -14.37
C MET A 164 42.67 25.42 -14.60
N SER A 165 42.67 26.23 -15.64
CA SER A 165 43.61 27.36 -15.79
C SER A 165 42.90 28.63 -15.37
N ALA A 166 43.57 29.49 -14.63
CA ALA A 166 43.14 30.86 -14.46
C ALA A 166 43.61 31.68 -15.66
N LEU A 167 42.74 32.53 -16.18
CA LEU A 167 43.10 33.60 -17.11
C LEU A 167 42.77 34.91 -16.41
N GLU A 168 43.72 35.85 -16.38
CA GLU A 168 43.44 37.19 -15.86
C GLU A 168 42.33 37.84 -16.70
N ASN A 169 41.32 38.39 -16.02
CA ASN A 169 40.29 39.17 -16.69
C ASN A 169 40.80 40.60 -16.88
N SER A 170 41.17 40.96 -18.11
CA SER A 170 41.40 42.35 -18.48
C SER A 170 40.07 43.11 -18.52
N THR A 171 39.61 43.60 -17.37
CA THR A 171 38.49 44.55 -17.34
C THR A 171 39.03 45.97 -17.34
N THR A 172 38.80 46.70 -18.44
CA THR A 172 39.06 48.14 -18.52
C THR A 172 37.94 48.89 -17.80
N HIS A 173 38.34 49.60 -16.74
CA HIS A 173 37.60 50.57 -15.91
C HIS A 173 36.21 50.18 -15.37
N PRO A 174 35.96 50.35 -14.05
CA PRO A 174 34.66 50.05 -13.45
C PRO A 174 33.58 51.03 -13.94
N ASP A 175 32.44 50.47 -14.38
CA ASP A 175 31.22 51.20 -14.74
C ASP A 175 30.57 51.77 -13.46
N GLN A 176 30.34 53.08 -13.40
CA GLN A 176 29.76 53.78 -12.25
C GLN A 176 28.33 53.33 -11.92
N ASN A 177 27.64 52.65 -12.84
CA ASN A 177 26.28 52.14 -12.64
C ASN A 177 26.21 50.66 -12.24
N ARG A 178 27.35 50.00 -11.98
CA ARG A 178 27.41 48.57 -11.59
C ARG A 178 28.15 48.37 -10.27
N SER A 179 27.94 47.20 -9.66
CA SER A 179 28.60 46.80 -8.42
C SER A 179 30.13 46.87 -8.54
N PHE A 180 30.81 47.35 -7.48
CA PHE A 180 32.27 47.47 -7.40
C PHE A 180 33.07 46.15 -7.35
N THR A 181 32.44 45.00 -7.55
CA THR A 181 33.12 43.70 -7.60
C THR A 181 33.65 43.43 -9.01
N SER A 182 34.97 43.51 -9.19
CA SER A 182 35.63 43.13 -10.44
C SER A 182 36.07 41.65 -10.40
N PRO A 183 35.64 40.80 -11.35
CA PRO A 183 36.12 39.42 -11.41
C PRO A 183 37.60 39.41 -11.80
N ILE A 184 38.46 38.89 -10.92
CA ILE A 184 39.93 38.94 -11.06
C ILE A 184 40.42 37.92 -12.10
N GLU A 185 39.91 36.69 -12.01
CA GLU A 185 40.31 35.58 -12.87
C GLU A 185 39.10 34.85 -13.43
N LYS A 186 39.23 34.37 -14.66
CA LYS A 186 38.30 33.45 -15.29
C LYS A 186 38.90 32.05 -15.29
N HIS A 187 38.26 31.12 -14.59
CA HIS A 187 38.66 29.72 -14.61
C HIS A 187 38.16 29.03 -15.88
N ILE A 188 39.09 28.51 -16.68
CA ILE A 188 38.82 27.75 -17.90
C ILE A 188 39.20 26.28 -17.65
N PRO A 189 38.29 25.32 -17.87
CA PRO A 189 38.63 23.90 -17.79
C PRO A 189 39.62 23.54 -18.89
N VAL A 190 40.77 22.98 -18.50
CA VAL A 190 41.82 22.54 -19.45
C VAL A 190 41.74 21.03 -19.66
N SER A 191 41.61 20.29 -18.57
CA SER A 191 41.51 18.84 -18.61
C SER A 191 40.75 18.30 -17.41
N PHE A 192 40.33 17.05 -17.52
CA PHE A 192 39.70 16.34 -16.42
C PHE A 192 40.27 14.92 -16.36
N ALA A 193 40.27 14.37 -15.16
CA ALA A 193 40.52 12.95 -14.92
C ALA A 193 39.41 12.44 -14.00
N PHE A 194 38.97 11.21 -14.23
CA PHE A 194 38.06 10.56 -13.30
C PHE A 194 38.51 9.13 -13.03
N VAL A 195 38.18 8.66 -11.83
CA VAL A 195 38.41 7.28 -11.41
C VAL A 195 37.07 6.71 -10.97
N VAL A 196 36.76 5.51 -11.46
CA VAL A 196 35.63 4.72 -11.01
C VAL A 196 36.16 3.68 -10.03
N ILE A 197 35.61 3.66 -8.82
CA ILE A 197 35.97 2.72 -7.75
C ILE A 197 34.79 1.77 -7.55
N ASP A 198 35.05 0.47 -7.49
CA ASP A 198 34.12 -0.54 -6.97
C ASP A 198 34.31 -0.58 -5.45
N ASN A 199 33.27 -0.25 -4.70
CA ASN A 199 33.27 -0.24 -3.22
C ASN A 199 33.16 -1.66 -2.65
#